data_AF-A0A9D1NER6-F1
#
_entry.id   AF-A0A9D1NER6-F1
#
_cell.length_a   1.000
_cell.length_b   1.000
_cell.length_c   1.000
_cell.angle_alpha   90.00
_cell.angle_beta   90.00
_cell.angle_gamma   90.00
#
_symmetry.space_group_name_H-M   'P 1'
#
loop_
_entity.id
_entity.type
_entity.pdbx_description
1 polymer ?
#
loop_
_entity_poly.entity_id
_entity_poly.type
_entity_poly.pdbx_seq_one_letter_code
_entity_poly.pdbx_strand_id
1 'polypeptide(L)'
;MKEEFREPYEKFLKAWGEDAQIMMAIEEMSELTKELCKYLRYKGFKEKDAESVVENINEETADVLNCVEQLELIFNEKKINEIRKEKIDRTLKKV
;
A
#
# COMPACT_ATOMS: atom_id res chain seq x y z
N MET A 1 -8.87 7.85 3.14
CA MET A 1 -8.23 8.25 1.87
C MET A 1 -7.91 9.74 1.85
N LYS A 2 -6.87 10.17 1.13
CA LYS A 2 -6.65 11.60 0.86
C LYS A 2 -7.71 12.15 -0.09
N GLU A 3 -8.34 13.27 0.24
CA GLU A 3 -9.45 13.83 -0.56
C GLU A 3 -9.06 14.19 -2.00
N GLU A 4 -7.80 14.58 -2.24
CA GLU A 4 -7.28 14.88 -3.58
C GLU A 4 -7.27 13.66 -4.53
N PHE A 5 -7.27 12.44 -4.00
CA PHE A 5 -7.23 11.21 -4.78
C PHE A 5 -8.59 10.54 -4.98
N ARG A 6 -9.63 11.01 -4.28
CA ARG A 6 -10.98 10.44 -4.36
C ARG A 6 -11.55 10.48 -5.79
N GLU A 7 -11.54 11.65 -6.44
CA GLU A 7 -12.11 11.79 -7.80
C GLU A 7 -11.37 10.91 -8.84
N PRO A 8 -10.02 10.88 -8.90
CA PRO A 8 -9.31 9.91 -9.75
C PRO A 8 -9.70 8.45 -9.48
N TYR A 9 -9.78 8.02 -8.22
CA TYR A 9 -10.10 6.64 -7.88
C TYR A 9 -11.55 6.27 -8.26
N GLU A 10 -12.50 7.19 -8.10
CA GLU A 10 -13.87 7.00 -8.59
C GLU A 10 -13.91 6.83 -10.12
N LYS A 11 -13.06 7.56 -10.87
CA LYS A 11 -12.93 7.39 -12.32
C LYS A 11 -12.34 6.02 -12.68
N PHE A 12 -11.31 5.58 -11.96
CA PHE A 12 -10.70 4.26 -12.18
C PHE A 12 -11.68 3.13 -11.90
N LEU A 13 -12.41 3.24 -10.79
CA LEU A 13 -13.45 2.28 -10.42
C LEU A 13 -14.55 2.21 -11.47
N LYS A 14 -15.01 3.36 -11.96
CA LYS A 14 -16.02 3.42 -13.04
C LYS A 14 -15.51 2.85 -14.37
N ALA A 15 -14.24 3.03 -14.68
CA ALA A 15 -13.64 2.58 -15.95
C ALA A 15 -13.35 1.07 -15.97
N TRP A 16 -12.87 0.51 -14.87
CA TRP A 16 -12.31 -0.84 -14.84
C TRP A 16 -13.01 -1.79 -13.86
N GLY A 17 -13.86 -1.28 -12.95
CA GLY A 17 -14.60 -2.09 -11.99
C GLY A 17 -13.78 -2.50 -10.76
N GLU A 18 -14.48 -3.07 -9.78
CA GLU A 18 -13.91 -3.44 -8.47
C GLU A 18 -12.85 -4.54 -8.59
N ASP A 19 -13.13 -5.59 -9.36
CA ASP A 19 -12.22 -6.73 -9.53
C ASP A 19 -10.84 -6.31 -10.05
N ALA A 20 -10.78 -5.35 -10.98
CA ALA A 20 -9.53 -4.85 -11.51
C ALA A 20 -8.69 -4.12 -10.45
N GLN A 21 -9.32 -3.31 -9.60
CA GLN A 21 -8.63 -2.60 -8.51
C GLN A 21 -8.16 -3.57 -7.42
N ILE A 22 -8.94 -4.62 -7.13
CA ILE A 22 -8.57 -5.67 -6.18
C ILE A 22 -7.36 -6.45 -6.73
N MET A 23 -7.35 -6.80 -8.01
CA MET A 23 -6.23 -7.47 -8.64
C MET A 23 -4.97 -6.61 -8.62
N MET A 24 -5.09 -5.30 -8.92
CA MET A 24 -3.99 -4.35 -8.83
C MET A 24 -3.43 -4.31 -7.40
N ALA A 25 -4.29 -4.21 -6.39
CA ALA A 25 -3.86 -4.21 -4.99
C ALA A 25 -3.07 -5.48 -4.60
N ILE A 26 -3.44 -6.65 -5.15
CA ILE A 26 -2.72 -7.90 -4.91
C ILE A 26 -1.32 -7.87 -5.57
N GLU A 27 -1.24 -7.34 -6.79
CA GLU A 27 0.01 -7.19 -7.54
C GLU A 27 0.98 -6.26 -6.79
N GLU A 28 0.56 -5.04 -6.48
CA GLU A 28 1.41 -4.04 -5.80
C GLU A 28 1.86 -4.51 -4.40
N MET A 29 1.00 -5.19 -3.64
CA MET A 29 1.40 -5.77 -2.35
C MET A 29 2.45 -6.87 -2.51
N SER A 30 2.41 -7.61 -3.63
CA SER A 30 3.41 -8.65 -3.94
C SER A 30 4.73 -8.03 -4.38
N GLU A 31 4.68 -6.94 -5.16
CA GLU A 31 5.83 -6.16 -5.60
C GLU A 31 6.56 -5.51 -4.42
N LEU A 32 5.83 -4.85 -3.52
CA LEU A 32 6.39 -4.29 -2.27
C LEU A 32 7.00 -5.40 -1.41
N THR A 33 6.35 -6.56 -1.29
CA THR A 33 6.90 -7.71 -0.57
C THR A 33 8.24 -8.15 -1.15
N LYS A 34 8.35 -8.23 -2.49
CA LYS A 34 9.57 -8.57 -3.22
C LYS A 34 10.70 -7.59 -2.92
N GLU A 35 10.46 -6.28 -2.97
CA GLU A 35 11.50 -5.28 -2.70
C GLU A 35 11.91 -5.21 -1.22
N LEU A 36 10.97 -5.37 -0.29
CA LEU A 36 11.28 -5.51 1.14
C LEU A 36 12.14 -6.75 1.42
N CYS A 37 11.86 -7.88 0.77
CA CYS A 37 12.68 -9.09 0.87
C CYS A 37 14.11 -8.86 0.34
N LYS A 38 14.27 -8.14 -0.79
CA LYS A 38 15.59 -7.73 -1.29
C LYS A 38 16.31 -6.88 -0.25
N TYR A 39 15.66 -5.84 0.27
CA TYR A 39 16.27 -4.95 1.27
C TYR A 39 16.74 -5.70 2.50
N LEU A 40 15.93 -6.61 3.06
CA LEU A 40 16.33 -7.41 4.22
C LEU A 40 17.51 -8.35 3.94
N ARG A 41 17.63 -8.87 2.71
CA ARG A 41 18.78 -9.67 2.28
C ARG A 41 20.06 -8.82 2.21
N TYR A 42 19.94 -7.59 1.71
CA TYR A 42 21.09 -6.71 1.46
C TYR A 42 21.49 -5.84 2.66
N LYS A 43 20.62 -5.66 3.66
CA LYS A 43 20.88 -4.83 4.87
C LYS A 43 22.16 -5.21 5.65
N GLY A 44 22.77 -6.37 5.37
CA GLY A 44 24.07 -6.81 5.93
C GLY A 44 25.26 -6.80 4.97
N PHE A 45 25.07 -6.51 3.68
CA PHE A 45 26.11 -6.55 2.65
C PHE A 45 26.27 -5.16 2.03
N LYS A 46 27.51 -4.66 1.91
CA LYS A 46 27.82 -3.40 1.21
C LYS A 46 27.70 -3.63 -0.30
N GLU A 47 26.49 -3.69 -0.83
CA GLU A 47 26.25 -3.76 -2.26
C GLU A 47 25.85 -2.41 -2.85
N LYS A 48 26.31 -2.16 -4.08
CA LYS A 48 25.99 -0.96 -4.87
C LYS A 48 24.50 -0.84 -5.20
N ASP A 49 23.76 -1.94 -5.08
CA ASP A 49 22.33 -1.99 -5.44
C ASP A 49 21.41 -1.51 -4.30
N ALA A 50 21.95 -1.21 -3.12
CA ALA A 50 21.17 -0.81 -1.95
C ALA A 50 20.35 0.48 -2.17
N GLU A 51 20.89 1.45 -2.93
CA GLU A 51 20.16 2.68 -3.27
C GLU A 51 18.98 2.38 -4.21
N SER A 52 19.20 1.56 -5.25
CA SER A 52 18.13 1.17 -6.18
C SER A 52 16.99 0.39 -5.50
N VAL A 53 17.32 -0.45 -4.51
CA VAL A 53 16.32 -1.21 -3.75
C VAL A 53 15.47 -0.28 -2.87
N VAL A 54 16.07 0.78 -2.31
CA VAL A 54 15.31 1.76 -1.52
C VAL A 54 14.40 2.60 -2.41
N GLU A 55 14.85 3.00 -3.60
CA GLU A 55 14.01 3.69 -4.58
C GLU A 55 12.80 2.85 -4.98
N ASN A 56 13.02 1.57 -5.33
CA ASN A 56 11.91 0.66 -5.64
C ASN A 56 10.96 0.53 -4.44
N ILE A 57 11.46 0.36 -3.20
CA ILE A 57 10.58 0.30 -2.02
C ILE A 57 9.70 1.55 -1.90
N ASN A 58 10.23 2.74 -2.20
CA ASN A 58 9.45 3.97 -2.12
C ASN A 58 8.32 3.99 -3.18
N GLU A 59 8.62 3.56 -4.41
CA GLU A 59 7.65 3.43 -5.50
C GLU A 59 6.55 2.44 -5.13
N GLU A 60 6.91 1.21 -4.80
CA GLU A 60 5.98 0.14 -4.45
C GLU A 60 5.16 0.46 -3.18
N THR A 61 5.73 1.24 -2.25
CA THR A 61 4.99 1.74 -1.09
C THR A 61 3.93 2.76 -1.51
N ALA A 62 4.25 3.65 -2.45
CA ALA A 62 3.29 4.61 -2.99
C ALA A 62 2.16 3.88 -3.74
N ASP A 63 2.48 2.86 -4.52
CA ASP A 63 1.50 2.07 -5.28
C ASP A 63 0.58 1.25 -4.36
N VAL A 64 1.14 0.64 -3.30
CA VAL A 64 0.33 0.00 -2.26
C VAL A 64 -0.56 1.01 -1.53
N LEU A 65 -0.09 2.22 -1.24
CA LEU A 65 -0.94 3.25 -0.62
C LEU A 65 -2.09 3.65 -1.55
N ASN A 66 -1.83 3.82 -2.84
CA ASN A 66 -2.86 4.14 -3.83
C ASN A 66 -3.92 3.02 -3.89
N CYS A 67 -3.48 1.77 -4.00
CA CYS A 67 -4.38 0.62 -4.05
C CYS A 67 -5.16 0.44 -2.74
N VAL A 68 -4.54 0.64 -1.57
CA VAL A 68 -5.26 0.55 -0.28
C VAL A 68 -6.34 1.62 -0.17
N GLU A 69 -6.09 2.84 -0.64
CA GLU A 69 -7.11 3.89 -0.65
C GLU A 69 -8.24 3.59 -1.66
N GLN A 70 -7.94 2.98 -2.81
CA GLN A 70 -8.97 2.47 -3.73
C GLN A 70 -9.81 1.35 -3.08
N LEU A 71 -9.19 0.46 -2.30
CA LEU A 71 -9.93 -0.55 -1.52
C LEU A 71 -10.81 0.10 -0.44
N GLU A 72 -10.40 1.23 0.16
CA GLU A 72 -11.27 2.00 1.07
C GLU A 72 -12.53 2.50 0.36
N LEU A 73 -12.41 2.92 -0.91
CA LEU A 73 -13.53 3.36 -1.75
C LEU A 73 -14.47 2.21 -2.15
N ILE A 74 -13.91 1.03 -2.49
CA ILE A 74 -14.69 -0.16 -2.87
C ILE A 74 -15.45 -0.74 -1.68
N PHE A 75 -14.79 -0.78 -0.52
CA PHE A 75 -15.38 -1.31 0.70
C PHE A 75 -15.98 -0.18 1.56
N ASN A 76 -15.73 -0.21 2.86
CA ASN A 76 -16.28 0.76 3.81
C ASN A 76 -15.15 1.55 4.44
N GLU A 77 -14.79 2.67 3.80
CA GLU A 77 -13.77 3.62 4.26
C GLU A 77 -13.92 3.95 5.74
N LYS A 78 -15.15 4.29 6.19
CA LYS A 78 -15.41 4.65 7.58
C LYS A 78 -15.06 3.50 8.52
N LYS A 79 -15.54 2.29 8.21
CA LYS A 79 -15.30 1.10 9.05
C LYS A 79 -13.84 0.69 9.06
N ILE A 80 -13.15 0.79 7.92
CA ILE A 80 -11.72 0.53 7.81
C ILE A 80 -10.94 1.49 8.72
N ASN A 81 -11.26 2.79 8.68
CA ASN A 81 -10.61 3.80 9.51
C ASN A 81 -10.86 3.58 11.02
N GLU A 82 -12.08 3.19 11.42
CA GLU A 82 -12.39 2.78 12.80
C GLU A 82 -11.48 1.61 13.24
N ILE A 83 -11.40 0.54 12.42
CA ILE A 83 -10.58 -0.63 12.70
C ILE A 83 -9.08 -0.26 12.77
N ARG A 84 -8.60 0.60 11.86
CA ARG A 84 -7.21 1.09 11.85
C ARG A 84 -6.87 1.77 13.17
N LYS A 85 -7.74 2.69 13.63
CA LYS A 85 -7.58 3.39 14.90
C LYS A 85 -7.52 2.43 16.09
N GLU A 86 -8.47 1.51 16.19
CA GLU A 86 -8.48 0.49 17.26
C GLU A 86 -7.20 -0.36 17.27
N LYS A 87 -6.69 -0.75 16.10
CA LYS A 87 -5.45 -1.54 15.97
C LYS A 87 -4.22 -0.75 16.44
N ILE A 88 -4.13 0.54 16.11
CA ILE A 88 -3.05 1.43 16.54
C ILE A 88 -3.11 1.63 18.06
N ASP A 89 -4.28 2.01 18.60
CA ASP A 89 -4.47 2.21 20.04
C ASP A 89 -4.12 0.96 20.85
N ARG A 90 -4.49 -0.22 20.34
CA ARG A 90 -4.12 -1.51 20.94
C ARG A 90 -2.61 -1.77 20.90
N THR A 91 -1.92 -1.34 19.85
CA THR A 91 -0.49 -1.55 19.69
C THR A 91 0.30 -0.59 20.56
N LEU A 92 -0.11 0.67 20.67
CA LEU A 92 0.48 1.66 21.57
C LEU A 92 0.44 1.22 23.04
N LYS A 93 -0.57 0.46 23.46
CA LYS A 93 -0.62 -0.12 24.82
C LYS A 93 0.46 -1.18 25.09
N LYS A 94 1.15 -1.68 24.06
CA LYS A 94 2.19 -2.72 24.17
C LYS A 94 3.62 -2.15 24.13
N VAL A 95 3.77 -0.88 23.77
CA VAL A 95 5.04 -0.17 23.70
C VAL A 95 5.16 0.70 24.95
#